data_AF-A0A9W9JSK2-F1
#
_entry.id   AF-A0A9W9JSK2-F1
#
_cell.length_a   1.000
_cell.length_b   1.000
_cell.length_c   1.000
_cell.angle_alpha   90.00
_cell.angle_beta   90.00
_cell.angle_gamma   90.00
#
_symmetry.space_group_name_H-M   'P 1'
#
loop_
_entity.id
_entity.type
_entity.pdbx_description
1 polymer ?
#
loop_
_entity_poly.entity_id
_entity_poly.type
_entity_poly.pdbx_seq_one_letter_code
_entity_poly.pdbx_strand_id
1 'polypeptide(L)'
;MSDYSRQPLVLSLRQLKNSAVASIAYSFDTVGGWAIGIQNFDIRPSGSSKPDVITSRVAYTLPTETGALVTTSSYRPKCATCSNFPDLYMDDDEGGPTKLCYSHPYLLATMHDNTLVLFVVTATEKSLVISNATRLYGHTSGIADADVTPEGRAVSVSQRGDEIRVWDLEGRQSDVSVEVRPREGRDYSDADDEDDSSDEIEHRRNWVGTDDHRVTVLRETSDGAESLVTYDFT
;
A
#
# COMPACT_ATOMS: atom_id res chain seq x y z
N MET A 1 14.05 19.18 15.80
CA MET A 1 12.86 18.49 15.24
C MET A 1 13.37 17.27 14.54
N SER A 2 13.17 16.11 15.15
CA SER A 2 13.41 14.81 14.53
C SER A 2 12.16 14.48 13.73
N ASP A 3 12.21 14.72 12.42
CA ASP A 3 11.16 14.27 11.50
C ASP A 3 11.27 12.75 11.41
N TYR A 4 10.48 12.04 12.21
CA TYR A 4 10.38 10.59 12.12
C TYR A 4 9.51 10.26 10.92
N SER A 5 10.09 9.63 9.90
CA SER A 5 9.31 8.94 8.87
C SER A 5 8.53 7.83 9.55
N ARG A 6 7.18 7.88 9.50
CA ARG A 6 6.36 6.71 9.84
C ARG A 6 6.57 5.64 8.77
N GLN A 7 6.43 4.37 9.15
CA GLN A 7 6.03 3.37 8.15
C GLN A 7 4.63 3.75 7.67
N PRO A 8 4.31 3.65 6.37
CA PRO A 8 5.04 2.92 5.32
C PRO A 8 6.16 3.68 4.58
N LEU A 9 7.18 2.91 4.19
CA LEU A 9 8.29 3.28 3.30
C LEU A 9 8.36 2.25 2.17
N VAL A 10 8.60 2.69 0.94
CA VAL A 10 8.84 1.79 -0.20
C VAL A 10 10.08 2.21 -0.99
N LEU A 11 10.84 1.22 -1.44
CA LEU A 11 12.01 1.38 -2.30
C LEU A 11 11.70 0.82 -3.69
N SER A 12 12.04 1.57 -4.73
CA SER A 12 12.01 1.11 -6.12
C SER A 12 13.37 1.30 -6.76
N LEU A 13 13.82 0.30 -7.53
CA LEU A 13 15.06 0.36 -8.28
C LEU A 13 14.77 0.13 -9.76
N ARG A 14 15.19 1.07 -10.60
CA ARG A 14 15.03 1.00 -12.05
C ARG A 14 16.39 0.95 -12.71
N GLN A 15 16.67 -0.13 -13.42
CA GLN A 15 17.90 -0.24 -14.20
C GLN A 15 17.73 0.43 -15.56
N LEU A 16 18.73 1.21 -15.95
CA LEU A 16 18.90 1.82 -17.27
C LEU A 16 20.15 1.21 -17.91
N LYS A 17 20.36 1.43 -19.21
CA LYS A 17 21.48 0.80 -19.94
C LYS A 17 22.85 0.98 -19.26
N ASN A 18 23.12 2.19 -18.72
CA ASN A 18 24.42 2.55 -18.12
C ASN A 18 24.27 3.23 -16.75
N SER A 19 23.11 3.12 -16.10
CA SER A 19 22.81 3.79 -14.84
C SER A 19 21.66 3.07 -14.14
N ALA A 20 21.37 3.45 -12.90
CA ALA A 20 20.17 3.03 -12.20
C ALA A 20 19.53 4.24 -11.53
N VAL A 21 18.23 4.19 -11.31
CA VAL A 21 17.52 5.16 -10.47
C VAL A 21 16.99 4.41 -9.27
N ALA A 22 17.44 4.78 -8.07
CA ALA A 22 16.83 4.34 -6.83
C ALA A 22 15.85 5.40 -6.35
N SER A 23 14.67 4.98 -5.94
CA SER A 23 13.60 5.87 -5.47
C SER A 23 13.10 5.38 -4.13
N ILE A 24 13.01 6.27 -3.16
CA ILE A 24 12.47 6.00 -1.84
C ILE A 24 11.22 6.86 -1.67
N ALA A 25 10.05 6.25 -1.52
CA ALA A 25 8.82 6.96 -1.19
C ALA A 25 8.41 6.66 0.25
N TYR A 26 7.95 7.69 0.97
CA TYR A 26 7.69 7.65 2.40
C TYR A 26 6.53 8.57 2.77
N SER A 27 5.80 8.22 3.82
CA SER A 27 4.82 9.10 4.45
C SER A 27 5.40 9.79 5.68
N PHE A 28 4.94 11.01 5.95
CA PHE A 28 5.31 11.77 7.14
C PHE A 28 4.17 12.67 7.60
N ASP A 29 4.12 12.93 8.90
CA ASP A 29 3.11 13.78 9.51
C ASP A 29 3.41 15.26 9.27
N THR A 30 2.35 16.05 9.17
CA THR A 30 2.40 17.49 8.93
C THR A 30 1.42 18.21 9.85
N VAL A 31 1.57 19.53 9.98
CA VAL A 31 0.58 20.33 10.71
C VAL A 31 -0.75 20.28 9.94
N GLY A 32 -1.69 19.47 10.42
CA GLY A 32 -3.03 19.33 9.84
C GLY A 32 -3.27 18.05 9.03
N GLY A 33 -2.37 17.07 9.07
CA GLY A 33 -2.57 15.78 8.41
C GLY A 33 -1.26 15.12 8.03
N TRP A 34 -1.21 14.46 6.88
CA TRP A 34 -0.03 13.74 6.40
C TRP A 34 0.35 14.15 4.98
N ALA A 35 1.59 13.87 4.58
CA ALA A 35 2.07 14.03 3.22
C ALA A 35 2.93 12.82 2.80
N ILE A 36 3.09 12.64 1.49
CA ILE A 36 4.00 11.66 0.92
C ILE A 36 5.16 12.39 0.26
N GLY A 37 6.38 11.96 0.60
CA GLY A 37 7.62 12.38 -0.04
C GLY A 37 8.17 11.28 -0.93
N ILE A 38 8.90 11.67 -1.97
CA ILE A 38 9.73 10.77 -2.75
C ILE A 38 11.10 11.39 -2.98
N GLN A 39 12.15 10.58 -2.78
CA GLN A 39 13.52 10.93 -3.09
C GLN A 39 14.08 10.01 -4.17
N ASN A 40 14.57 10.60 -5.26
CA ASN A 40 15.25 9.89 -6.35
C ASN A 40 16.76 10.10 -6.28
N PHE A 41 17.49 9.03 -6.55
CA PHE A 41 18.93 8.99 -6.68
C PHE A 41 19.29 8.44 -8.05
N ASP A 42 19.97 9.23 -8.87
CA ASP A 42 20.58 8.76 -10.11
C ASP A 42 21.97 8.19 -9.80
N ILE A 43 22.10 6.89 -10.04
CA ILE A 43 23.27 6.10 -9.70
C ILE A 43 23.97 5.72 -11.01
N ARG A 44 25.27 5.99 -11.12
CA ARG A 44 26.09 5.44 -12.20
C ARG A 44 27.11 4.46 -11.67
N PRO A 45 27.40 3.38 -12.42
CA PRO A 45 28.57 2.56 -12.16
C PRO A 45 29.80 3.47 -12.23
N SER A 46 30.53 3.58 -11.12
CA SER A 46 31.91 4.03 -11.18
C SER A 46 32.76 2.78 -11.45
N GLY A 47 33.92 2.89 -12.11
CA GLY A 47 34.83 1.75 -12.30
C GLY A 47 35.44 1.20 -10.99
N SER A 48 34.86 1.52 -9.83
CA SER A 48 35.27 1.12 -8.48
C SER A 48 34.19 0.27 -7.79
N SER A 49 34.45 -0.18 -6.57
CA SER A 49 33.50 -0.96 -5.76
C SER A 49 32.32 -0.15 -5.19
N LYS A 50 32.30 1.18 -5.36
CA LYS A 50 31.21 2.05 -4.89
C LYS A 50 30.60 2.81 -6.07
N PRO A 51 29.29 2.72 -6.32
CA PRO A 51 28.67 3.48 -7.39
C PRO A 51 28.63 4.98 -7.05
N ASP A 52 28.66 5.82 -8.08
CA ASP A 52 28.56 7.27 -7.92
C ASP A 52 27.09 7.69 -7.92
N VAL A 53 26.64 8.30 -6.83
CA VAL A 53 25.34 9.00 -6.79
C VAL A 53 25.55 10.40 -7.36
N ILE A 54 25.00 10.63 -8.54
CA ILE A 54 25.29 11.84 -9.33
C ILE A 54 24.32 12.96 -8.98
N THR A 55 23.04 12.61 -8.84
CA THR A 55 21.97 13.56 -8.56
C THR A 55 20.99 12.97 -7.57
N SER A 56 20.58 13.81 -6.62
CA SER A 56 19.51 13.51 -5.66
C SER A 56 18.42 14.56 -5.82
N ARG A 57 17.16 14.13 -5.90
CA ARG A 57 15.99 15.00 -6.07
C ARG A 57 14.89 14.57 -5.11
N VAL A 58 14.14 15.53 -4.59
CA VAL A 58 13.02 15.30 -3.68
C VAL A 58 11.77 15.99 -4.23
N ALA A 59 10.63 15.33 -4.08
CA ALA A 59 9.30 15.91 -4.27
C ALA A 59 8.39 15.46 -3.13
N TYR A 60 7.35 16.24 -2.84
CA TYR A 60 6.36 15.91 -1.81
C TYR A 60 4.98 16.39 -2.25
N THR A 61 3.94 15.72 -1.75
CA THR A 61 2.56 16.14 -1.89
C THR A 61 2.26 17.31 -0.96
N LEU A 62 1.19 18.06 -1.24
CA LEU A 62 0.61 18.92 -0.21
C LEU A 62 0.06 18.06 0.95
N PRO A 63 0.02 18.59 2.19
CA PRO A 63 -0.69 17.95 3.29
C PRO A 63 -2.11 17.58 2.90
N THR A 64 -2.50 16.33 3.15
CA THR A 64 -3.88 15.86 3.01
C THR A 64 -4.53 15.92 4.38
N GLU A 65 -5.63 16.65 4.50
CA GLU A 65 -6.38 16.77 5.75
C GLU A 65 -6.88 15.38 6.19
N THR A 66 -6.48 14.96 7.39
CA THR A 66 -7.20 13.92 8.11
C THR A 66 -8.54 14.53 8.50
N GLY A 67 -9.62 14.07 7.87
CA GLY A 67 -10.97 14.57 8.11
C GLY A 67 -11.21 14.71 9.61
N ALA A 68 -11.44 15.94 10.07
CA ALA A 68 -11.75 16.25 11.45
C ALA A 68 -13.11 15.65 11.84
N LEU A 69 -13.11 14.37 12.19
CA LEU A 69 -14.02 13.80 13.15
C LEU A 69 -13.17 13.32 14.31
N VAL A 70 -12.78 14.29 15.14
CA VAL A 70 -12.51 14.03 16.55
C VAL A 70 -13.85 13.55 17.14
N THR A 71 -14.21 12.28 16.92
CA THR A 71 -14.91 11.57 17.97
C THR A 71 -13.90 11.46 19.08
N THR A 72 -14.08 12.24 20.14
CA THR A 72 -13.48 11.97 21.43
C THR A 72 -13.92 10.56 21.85
N SER A 73 -13.26 9.53 21.33
CA SER A 73 -13.40 8.18 21.84
C SER A 73 -12.98 8.29 23.29
N SER A 74 -13.95 8.13 24.17
CA SER A 74 -13.72 8.22 25.60
C SER A 74 -12.74 7.11 25.95
N TYR A 75 -11.49 7.48 26.21
CA TYR A 75 -10.44 6.57 26.68
C TYR A 75 -11.01 5.66 27.78
N ARG A 76 -11.28 4.41 27.43
CA ARG A 76 -11.46 3.34 28.41
C ARG A 76 -10.10 2.68 28.58
N PRO A 77 -9.41 2.87 29.72
CA PRO A 77 -8.16 2.17 29.95
C PRO A 77 -8.42 0.66 29.94
N LYS A 78 -7.67 -0.09 29.12
CA LYS A 78 -7.74 -1.56 29.03
C LYS A 78 -7.16 -2.28 30.26
N CYS A 79 -6.69 -1.56 31.28
CA CYS A 79 -6.22 -2.17 32.52
C CYS A 79 -6.35 -1.19 33.70
N ALA A 80 -6.92 -1.66 34.81
CA ALA A 80 -7.13 -0.84 36.02
C ALA A 80 -5.84 -0.56 36.81
N THR A 81 -4.69 -1.08 36.37
CA THR A 81 -3.42 -1.02 37.12
C THR A 81 -2.35 -0.16 36.45
N CYS A 82 -2.56 0.32 35.22
CA CYS A 82 -1.59 1.12 34.46
C CYS A 82 -1.84 2.65 34.55
N SER A 83 -2.55 3.11 35.58
CA SER A 83 -3.04 4.50 35.71
C SER A 83 -1.95 5.58 35.90
N ASN A 84 -0.67 5.21 36.00
CA ASN A 84 0.43 6.11 36.35
C ASN A 84 1.58 6.16 35.32
N PHE A 85 1.46 5.49 34.19
CA PHE A 85 2.38 5.69 33.07
C PHE A 85 1.58 6.32 31.92
N PRO A 86 1.87 7.56 31.51
CA PRO A 86 1.37 8.04 30.24
C PRO A 86 1.99 7.14 29.17
N ASP A 87 1.18 6.27 28.57
CA ASP A 87 1.51 5.64 27.31
C ASP A 87 1.77 6.77 26.31
N LEU A 88 3.05 7.07 26.08
CA LEU A 88 3.49 8.01 25.06
C LEU A 88 3.36 7.42 23.64
N TYR A 89 2.80 6.22 23.52
CA TYR A 89 2.24 5.71 22.29
C TYR A 89 0.88 6.38 22.09
N MET A 90 0.92 7.63 21.61
CA MET A 90 -0.25 8.25 20.99
C MET A 90 -0.85 7.24 20.00
N ASP A 91 -2.16 7.00 20.12
CA ASP A 91 -2.94 6.14 19.22
C ASP A 91 -2.47 6.32 17.77
N ASP A 92 -2.11 5.20 17.14
CA ASP A 92 -1.61 5.09 15.77
C ASP A 92 -2.69 5.39 14.70
N ASP A 93 -3.82 5.99 15.09
CA ASP A 93 -4.97 6.36 14.24
C ASP A 93 -4.82 7.75 13.59
N GLU A 94 -3.58 8.20 13.39
CA GLU A 94 -3.26 9.42 12.68
C GLU A 94 -3.34 9.13 11.17
N GLY A 95 -4.50 9.41 10.57
CA GLY A 95 -5.04 8.89 9.29
C GLY A 95 -4.24 9.06 7.98
N GLY A 96 -2.95 8.74 8.01
CA GLY A 96 -2.05 8.53 6.89
C GLY A 96 -2.29 7.24 6.12
N PRO A 97 -1.41 6.91 5.15
CA PRO A 97 -1.50 5.65 4.44
C PRO A 97 -1.02 4.47 5.30
N THR A 98 -1.65 3.31 5.15
CA THR A 98 -1.24 2.06 5.83
C THR A 98 -0.11 1.34 5.10
N LYS A 99 -0.06 1.44 3.77
CA LYS A 99 1.01 0.91 2.91
C LYS A 99 1.29 1.86 1.75
N LEU A 100 2.55 1.90 1.30
CA LEU A 100 2.95 2.50 0.03
C LEU A 100 3.47 1.43 -0.92
N CYS A 101 3.12 1.56 -2.20
CA CYS A 101 3.64 0.74 -3.29
C CYS A 101 4.10 1.68 -4.41
N TYR A 102 5.30 1.47 -4.93
CA TYR A 102 5.84 2.35 -5.96
C TYR A 102 6.54 1.57 -7.07
N SER A 103 5.99 1.70 -8.26
CA SER A 103 6.61 1.28 -9.50
C SER A 103 6.44 2.38 -10.52
N HIS A 104 7.55 3.03 -10.89
CA HIS A 104 7.46 4.24 -11.70
C HIS A 104 6.67 4.00 -13.01
N PRO A 105 5.69 4.86 -13.33
CA PRO A 105 5.41 6.15 -12.70
C PRO A 105 4.40 6.13 -11.54
N TYR A 106 3.85 4.98 -11.17
CA TYR A 106 2.71 4.87 -10.26
C TYR A 106 3.13 4.72 -8.80
N LEU A 107 2.64 5.63 -7.96
CA LEU A 107 2.76 5.60 -6.50
C LEU A 107 1.37 5.40 -5.89
N LEU A 108 1.16 4.25 -5.26
CA LEU A 108 -0.06 3.90 -4.57
C LEU A 108 0.09 4.01 -3.06
N ALA A 109 -0.97 4.46 -2.43
CA ALA A 109 -1.18 4.47 -1.00
C ALA A 109 -2.47 3.71 -0.65
N THR A 110 -2.42 2.77 0.28
CA THR A 110 -3.64 2.15 0.84
C THR A 110 -4.09 2.94 2.06
N MET A 111 -5.40 3.15 2.20
CA MET A 111 -5.98 3.97 3.26
C MET A 111 -6.81 3.14 4.24
N HIS A 112 -6.97 3.65 5.46
CA HIS A 112 -7.82 3.06 6.51
C HIS A 112 -9.29 2.94 6.12
N ASP A 113 -9.75 3.82 5.22
CA ASP A 113 -11.14 3.94 4.80
C ASP A 113 -11.47 3.12 3.57
N ASN A 114 -10.87 1.93 3.43
CA ASN A 114 -11.04 0.96 2.33
C ASN A 114 -10.71 1.46 0.91
N THR A 115 -10.11 2.64 0.77
CA THR A 115 -9.74 3.18 -0.54
C THR A 115 -8.24 3.09 -0.80
N LEU A 116 -7.86 3.18 -2.07
CA LEU A 116 -6.49 3.46 -2.47
C LEU A 116 -6.39 4.88 -3.01
N VAL A 117 -5.22 5.49 -2.87
CA VAL A 117 -4.88 6.78 -3.48
C VAL A 117 -3.72 6.58 -4.44
N LEU A 118 -3.92 7.02 -5.68
CA LEU A 118 -2.95 6.99 -6.75
C LEU A 118 -2.33 8.37 -6.97
N PHE A 119 -1.02 8.36 -7.15
CA PHE A 119 -0.23 9.47 -7.65
C PHE A 119 0.61 9.02 -8.86
N VAL A 120 0.80 9.92 -9.80
CA VAL A 120 1.72 9.75 -10.94
C VAL A 120 2.97 10.59 -10.67
N VAL A 121 4.11 9.91 -10.59
CA VAL A 121 5.42 10.52 -10.39
C VAL A 121 6.05 10.79 -11.75
N THR A 122 6.26 12.07 -12.06
CA THR A 122 7.01 12.49 -13.24
C THR A 122 8.46 12.77 -12.85
N ALA A 123 9.37 11.95 -13.38
CA ALA A 123 10.81 12.09 -13.14
C ALA A 123 11.53 12.37 -14.46
N THR A 124 12.22 13.51 -14.51
CA THR A 124 13.10 13.91 -15.62
C THR A 124 14.49 14.20 -15.05
N GLU A 125 15.49 14.38 -15.93
CA GLU A 125 16.84 14.76 -15.49
C GLU A 125 16.87 16.01 -14.60
N LYS A 126 15.90 16.92 -14.76
CA LYS A 126 15.87 18.25 -14.11
C LYS A 126 14.76 18.43 -13.08
N SER A 127 13.76 17.56 -13.07
CA SER A 127 12.55 17.76 -12.26
C SER A 127 12.01 16.44 -11.75
N LEU A 128 11.52 16.46 -10.50
CA LEU A 128 10.77 15.39 -9.88
C LEU A 128 9.48 15.99 -9.33
N VAL A 129 8.34 15.47 -9.76
CA VAL A 129 7.02 15.99 -9.37
C VAL A 129 6.08 14.83 -9.09
N ILE A 130 5.23 14.99 -8.08
CA ILE A 130 4.11 14.09 -7.77
C ILE A 130 2.83 14.78 -8.26
N SER A 131 1.96 14.07 -8.98
CA SER A 131 0.66 14.59 -9.42
C SER A 131 -0.28 14.87 -8.24
N ASN A 132 -1.45 15.44 -8.54
CA ASN A 132 -2.56 15.41 -7.59
C ASN A 132 -3.01 13.96 -7.32
N ALA A 133 -3.60 13.75 -6.15
CA ALA A 133 -4.18 12.48 -5.73
C ALA A 133 -5.40 12.11 -6.60
N THR A 134 -5.47 10.85 -7.01
CA THR A 134 -6.66 10.23 -7.60
C THR A 134 -7.13 9.11 -6.70
N ARG A 135 -8.40 9.10 -6.31
CA ARG A 135 -8.91 8.14 -5.33
C ARG A 135 -9.58 6.96 -6.03
N LEU A 136 -9.12 5.75 -5.69
CA LEU A 136 -9.59 4.50 -6.25
C LEU A 136 -10.55 3.85 -5.27
N TYR A 137 -11.77 3.62 -5.73
CA TYR A 137 -12.84 3.02 -4.95
C TYR A 137 -13.10 1.58 -5.41
N GLY A 138 -13.65 0.78 -4.49
CA GLY A 138 -14.13 -0.55 -4.83
C GLY A 138 -14.26 -1.47 -3.62
N HIS A 139 -13.21 -1.57 -2.80
CA HIS A 139 -13.23 -2.47 -1.65
C HIS A 139 -14.36 -2.14 -0.69
N THR A 140 -14.98 -3.17 -0.14
CA THR A 140 -16.05 -3.01 0.87
C THR A 140 -15.52 -3.16 2.30
N SER A 141 -14.30 -3.67 2.47
CA SER A 141 -13.60 -3.82 3.75
C SER A 141 -12.18 -3.24 3.68
N GLY A 142 -11.48 -3.17 4.82
CA GLY A 142 -10.10 -2.67 4.87
C GLY A 142 -9.18 -3.40 3.89
N ILE A 143 -8.10 -2.76 3.47
CA ILE A 143 -7.14 -3.33 2.51
C ILE A 143 -5.99 -3.96 3.30
N ALA A 144 -5.72 -5.25 3.11
CA ALA A 144 -4.57 -5.91 3.71
C ALA A 144 -3.29 -5.59 2.94
N ASP A 145 -3.37 -5.67 1.61
CA ASP A 145 -2.18 -5.50 0.78
C ASP A 145 -2.50 -4.99 -0.62
N ALA A 146 -1.51 -4.34 -1.23
CA ALA A 146 -1.58 -3.85 -2.61
C ALA A 146 -0.22 -3.95 -3.30
N ASP A 147 -0.24 -3.94 -4.63
CA ASP A 147 0.93 -3.89 -5.49
C ASP A 147 0.63 -3.17 -6.81
N VAL A 148 1.66 -2.65 -7.47
CA VAL A 148 1.53 -1.92 -8.74
C VAL A 148 2.71 -2.16 -9.67
N THR A 149 2.40 -2.31 -10.95
CA THR A 149 3.39 -2.58 -11.98
C THR A 149 3.73 -1.33 -12.81
N PRO A 150 4.90 -1.30 -13.49
CA PRO A 150 5.28 -0.19 -14.36
C PRO A 150 4.31 0.06 -15.52
N GLU A 151 3.62 -0.97 -16.01
CA GLU A 151 2.60 -0.91 -17.07
C GLU A 151 1.22 -0.46 -16.59
N GLY A 152 1.12 -0.01 -15.33
CA GLY A 152 -0.09 0.59 -14.81
C GLY A 152 -1.15 -0.42 -14.42
N ARG A 153 -0.78 -1.66 -14.08
CA ARG A 153 -1.70 -2.57 -13.40
C ARG A 153 -1.54 -2.43 -11.90
N ALA A 154 -2.64 -2.14 -11.22
CA ALA A 154 -2.68 -2.15 -9.76
C ALA A 154 -3.54 -3.31 -9.27
N VAL A 155 -3.13 -3.94 -8.18
CA VAL A 155 -3.88 -5.00 -7.53
C VAL A 155 -3.93 -4.76 -6.03
N SER A 156 -5.04 -5.11 -5.40
CA SER A 156 -5.11 -5.18 -3.94
C SER A 156 -6.05 -6.28 -3.44
N VAL A 157 -5.83 -6.67 -2.19
CA VAL A 157 -6.58 -7.71 -1.50
C VAL A 157 -7.17 -7.15 -0.20
N SER A 158 -8.43 -7.49 0.07
CA SER A 158 -9.10 -7.10 1.30
C SER A 158 -8.46 -7.74 2.53
N GLN A 159 -8.67 -7.14 3.69
CA GLN A 159 -8.21 -7.63 4.98
C GLN A 159 -8.80 -9.00 5.31
N ARG A 160 -10.02 -9.26 4.86
CA ARG A 160 -10.69 -10.56 4.96
C ARG A 160 -10.15 -11.59 3.95
N GLY A 161 -9.50 -11.12 2.89
CA GLY A 161 -8.93 -11.93 1.82
C GLY A 161 -9.94 -12.41 0.79
N ASP A 162 -11.21 -12.04 0.93
CA ASP A 162 -12.34 -12.45 0.09
C ASP A 162 -12.54 -11.57 -1.15
N GLU A 163 -11.98 -10.36 -1.17
CA GLU A 163 -12.05 -9.43 -2.29
C GLU A 163 -10.65 -9.17 -2.84
N ILE A 164 -10.44 -9.48 -4.12
CA ILE A 164 -9.24 -9.10 -4.86
C ILE A 164 -9.70 -8.14 -5.95
N ARG A 165 -9.05 -6.98 -6.06
CA ARG A 165 -9.40 -5.96 -7.05
C ARG A 165 -8.22 -5.62 -7.92
N VAL A 166 -8.51 -5.37 -9.19
CA VAL A 166 -7.53 -5.00 -10.22
C VAL A 166 -7.98 -3.71 -10.90
N TRP A 167 -7.04 -2.78 -11.09
CA TRP A 167 -7.24 -1.53 -11.84
C TRP A 167 -6.26 -1.46 -13.00
N ASP A 168 -6.74 -0.88 -14.11
CA ASP A 168 -5.92 -0.46 -15.25
C ASP A 168 -5.75 1.08 -15.18
N LEU A 169 -4.52 1.50 -14.88
CA LEU A 169 -4.15 2.89 -14.62
C LEU A 169 -3.70 3.64 -15.89
N GLU A 170 -3.52 2.95 -17.02
CA GLU A 170 -3.19 3.59 -18.31
C GLU A 170 -4.45 4.09 -19.05
N GLY A 171 -5.63 3.60 -18.66
CA GLY A 171 -6.90 3.91 -19.29
C GLY A 171 -7.57 5.21 -18.84
N ARG A 172 -8.55 5.66 -19.65
CA ARG A 172 -9.43 6.81 -19.35
C ARG A 172 -10.40 6.56 -18.19
N GLN A 173 -10.37 5.37 -17.59
CA GLN A 173 -11.19 4.92 -16.46
C GLN A 173 -10.32 4.28 -15.36
N SER A 174 -9.28 4.99 -14.93
CA SER A 174 -8.39 4.57 -13.83
C SER A 174 -9.13 4.24 -12.53
N ASP A 175 -10.34 4.77 -12.35
CA ASP A 175 -11.08 4.74 -11.09
C ASP A 175 -11.97 3.48 -10.96
N VAL A 176 -12.09 2.67 -12.02
CA VAL A 176 -12.93 1.47 -12.04
C VAL A 176 -12.08 0.23 -11.75
N SER A 177 -12.48 -0.54 -10.75
CA SER A 177 -11.87 -1.85 -10.47
C SER A 177 -12.69 -3.00 -11.03
N VAL A 178 -11.99 -4.08 -11.36
CA VAL A 178 -12.56 -5.41 -11.58
C VAL A 178 -12.29 -6.27 -10.35
N GLU A 179 -13.33 -6.86 -9.79
CA GLU A 179 -13.21 -7.87 -8.74
C GLU A 179 -12.81 -9.20 -9.37
N VAL A 180 -11.69 -9.78 -8.93
CA VAL A 180 -11.20 -11.08 -9.37
C VAL A 180 -11.71 -12.13 -8.39
N ARG A 181 -12.48 -13.08 -8.91
CA ARG A 181 -12.92 -14.26 -8.15
C ARG A 181 -12.18 -15.50 -8.60
N PRO A 182 -11.82 -16.41 -7.69
CA PRO A 182 -11.38 -17.75 -8.06
C PRO A 182 -12.41 -18.37 -9.00
N ARG A 183 -11.95 -18.98 -10.10
CA ARG A 183 -12.81 -19.93 -10.83
C ARG A 183 -13.10 -21.07 -9.85
N GLU A 184 -14.35 -21.25 -9.46
CA GLU A 184 -14.78 -22.41 -8.68
C GLU A 184 -14.44 -23.67 -9.49
N GLY A 185 -13.30 -24.28 -9.17
CA GLY A 185 -13.03 -25.64 -9.55
C GLY A 185 -14.04 -26.50 -8.81
N ARG A 186 -14.98 -27.10 -9.54
CA ARG A 186 -15.72 -28.27 -9.08
C ARG A 186 -14.69 -29.31 -8.62
N ASP A 187 -14.46 -29.40 -7.32
CA ASP A 187 -14.09 -30.58 -6.55
C ASP A 187 -13.66 -30.14 -5.13
N TYR A 188 -14.63 -29.62 -4.37
CA TYR A 188 -14.63 -29.81 -2.93
C TYR A 188 -15.99 -30.41 -2.59
N SER A 189 -15.94 -31.69 -2.23
CA SER A 189 -17.07 -32.46 -1.73
C SER A 189 -17.79 -31.69 -0.63
N ASP A 190 -19.12 -31.68 -0.70
CA ASP A 190 -20.06 -31.30 0.36
C ASP A 190 -19.50 -31.64 1.75
N ALA A 191 -19.04 -30.61 2.45
CA ALA A 191 -19.10 -30.57 3.89
C ALA A 191 -20.03 -29.40 4.21
N ASP A 192 -21.18 -29.73 4.81
CA ASP A 192 -22.11 -28.78 5.40
C ASP A 192 -21.35 -27.90 6.39
N ASP A 193 -20.90 -26.72 5.96
CA ASP A 193 -20.44 -25.69 6.88
C ASP A 193 -21.66 -24.83 7.24
N GLU A 194 -22.20 -25.18 8.41
CA GLU A 194 -23.22 -24.41 9.12
C GLU A 194 -22.75 -22.95 9.27
N ASP A 195 -23.69 -22.05 8.97
CA ASP A 195 -23.64 -20.61 9.11
C ASP A 195 -23.42 -20.24 10.60
N ASP A 196 -22.17 -20.32 11.08
CA ASP A 196 -21.79 -19.84 12.41
C ASP A 196 -21.24 -18.42 12.30
N SER A 197 -22.19 -17.49 12.40
CA SER A 197 -21.94 -16.08 12.67
C SER A 197 -21.25 -15.92 14.03
N SER A 198 -19.93 -16.04 14.07
CA SER A 198 -19.12 -15.49 15.16
C SER A 198 -17.87 -14.80 14.63
N ASP A 199 -17.75 -13.54 15.03
CA ASP A 199 -16.71 -12.58 14.68
C ASP A 199 -15.33 -12.97 15.24
N GLU A 200 -14.76 -14.09 14.81
CA GLU A 200 -13.33 -14.32 14.92
C GLU A 200 -12.67 -13.84 13.63
N ILE A 201 -12.33 -12.54 13.62
CA ILE A 201 -11.27 -12.00 12.75
C ILE A 201 -9.96 -12.64 13.24
N GLU A 202 -9.83 -13.93 13.02
CA GLU A 202 -8.56 -14.61 13.11
C GLU A 202 -7.65 -13.93 12.08
N HIS A 203 -6.56 -13.36 12.56
CA HIS A 203 -5.65 -12.49 11.83
C HIS A 203 -5.01 -13.21 10.64
N ARG A 204 -5.78 -13.40 9.57
CA ARG A 204 -5.32 -13.91 8.29
C ARG A 204 -4.44 -12.84 7.67
N ARG A 205 -3.21 -13.21 7.34
CA ARG A 205 -2.34 -12.31 6.58
C ARG A 205 -2.52 -12.60 5.12
N ASN A 206 -2.86 -11.56 4.37
CA ASN A 206 -3.05 -11.63 2.92
C ASN A 206 -2.01 -10.72 2.29
N TRP A 207 -1.25 -11.25 1.35
CA TRP A 207 -0.31 -10.49 0.54
C TRP A 207 -0.63 -10.65 -0.93
N VAL A 208 -0.30 -9.62 -1.71
CA VAL A 208 -0.49 -9.64 -3.16
C VAL A 208 0.76 -9.19 -3.87
N GLY A 209 1.05 -9.86 -4.99
CA GLY A 209 2.06 -9.45 -5.95
C GLY A 209 1.50 -9.59 -7.35
N THR A 210 1.91 -8.70 -8.25
CA THR A 210 1.46 -8.73 -9.65
C THR A 210 2.61 -8.56 -10.63
N ASP A 211 2.46 -9.19 -11.79
CA ASP A 211 3.23 -8.92 -13.00
C ASP A 211 2.28 -8.60 -14.17
N ASP A 212 2.83 -8.43 -15.38
CA ASP A 212 2.08 -8.10 -16.60
C ASP A 212 0.95 -9.09 -16.93
N HIS A 213 0.97 -10.31 -16.39
CA HIS A 213 0.10 -11.42 -16.79
C HIS A 213 -0.59 -12.14 -15.63
N ARG A 214 -0.17 -11.92 -14.39
CA ARG A 214 -0.60 -12.71 -13.24
C ARG A 214 -0.77 -11.87 -11.98
N VAL A 215 -1.75 -12.28 -11.17
CA VAL A 215 -1.84 -11.90 -9.75
C VAL A 215 -1.49 -13.10 -8.92
N THR A 216 -0.63 -12.94 -7.93
CA THR A 216 -0.36 -13.97 -6.93
C THR A 216 -0.80 -13.47 -5.57
N VAL A 217 -1.58 -14.29 -4.86
CA VAL A 217 -2.06 -14.01 -3.50
C VAL A 217 -1.53 -15.08 -2.57
N LEU A 218 -0.81 -14.65 -1.52
CA LEU A 218 -0.40 -15.50 -0.41
C LEU A 218 -1.37 -15.26 0.74
N ARG A 219 -1.97 -16.33 1.25
CA ARG A 219 -2.85 -16.31 2.41
C ARG A 219 -2.24 -17.18 3.51
N GLU A 220 -2.08 -16.60 4.69
CA GLU A 220 -1.71 -17.30 5.91
C GLU A 220 -2.96 -17.37 6.82
N THR A 221 -3.35 -18.57 7.23
CA THR A 221 -4.41 -18.80 8.22
C THR A 221 -3.87 -18.68 9.64
N SER A 222 -4.77 -18.56 10.61
CA SER A 222 -4.46 -18.43 12.05
C SER A 222 -3.62 -19.57 12.63
N ASP A 223 -3.79 -20.77 12.10
CA ASP A 223 -3.00 -21.96 12.42
C ASP A 223 -1.60 -21.96 11.77
N GLY A 224 -1.27 -20.91 11.01
CA GLY A 224 -0.01 -20.75 10.29
C GLY A 224 0.07 -21.51 8.97
N ALA A 225 -1.04 -22.07 8.47
CA ALA A 225 -1.04 -22.69 7.16
C ALA A 225 -0.99 -21.63 6.06
N GLU A 226 -0.10 -21.82 5.08
CA GLU A 226 0.09 -20.91 3.96
C GLU A 226 -0.51 -21.50 2.68
N SER A 227 -1.23 -20.68 1.92
CA SER A 227 -1.76 -21.03 0.61
C SER A 227 -1.41 -19.95 -0.41
N LEU A 228 -0.85 -20.35 -1.54
CA LEU A 228 -0.47 -19.47 -2.64
C LEU A 228 -1.41 -19.71 -3.83
N VAL A 229 -2.14 -18.68 -4.24
CA VAL A 229 -3.08 -18.74 -5.37
C VAL A 229 -2.63 -17.79 -6.46
N THR A 230 -2.51 -18.28 -7.70
CA THR A 230 -2.18 -17.46 -8.86
C THR A 230 -3.38 -17.35 -9.80
N TYR A 231 -3.71 -16.12 -10.19
CA TYR A 231 -4.77 -15.78 -11.12
C TYR A 231 -4.16 -15.31 -12.43
N ASP A 232 -4.63 -15.89 -13.54
CA ASP A 232 -4.20 -15.53 -14.88
C ASP A 232 -5.28 -14.69 -15.57
N PHE A 233 -4.87 -13.63 -16.28
CA PHE A 233 -5.78 -12.70 -16.96
C PHE A 233 -6.27 -13.18 -18.35
N THR A 234 -6.40 -14.50 -18.57
CA THR A 234 -6.84 -15.07 -19.87
C THR A 234 -8.33 -14.91 -20.15
#